data_AF-A0A850M465-F1
#
_entry.id   AF-A0A850M465-F1
#
_cell.length_a   1.000
_cell.length_b   1.000
_cell.length_c   1.000
_cell.angle_alpha   90.00
_cell.angle_beta   90.00
_cell.angle_gamma   90.00
#
_symmetry.space_group_name_H-M   'P 1'
#
loop_
_entity.id
_entity.type
_entity.pdbx_description
1 polymer ?
#
loop_
_entity_poly.entity_id
_entity_poly.type
_entity_poly.pdbx_seq_one_letter_code
_entity_poly.pdbx_strand_id
1 'polypeptide(L)'
;MVKLHEIYIILKKRGLPAFHAKFGRAELHPDLVSGLLTAISHFAKELRPNEQKDINTIKREDFTIMIEDGNKTFGAIIADFDNKDARLILKRVIDKFEERYDKNLDDFGVNTLIFDKFKDVVVKEFGELLINPFYFPMLLESDKELPEDPFIKKIVNLIDGNKNISEIANSLEVSIEEICQNIALLESQKFIELKIKIEESDIFSPTEKAIEAFSRETKSHQKIIELFGDTGIDMLYALDGKRDLKDITKELQISYTDVLKIIKYLLREELIGWVELFPVMRPVPFEKLMELTANKEEQALLFTLRNLCDGSYALSTLSRKLNLPKEGIKKFLEQFGINVRWIEKKI
;
A
#
# COMPACT_ATOMS: atom_id res chain seq x y z
N MET A 1 -4.15 -4.15 -1.96
CA MET A 1 -4.31 -2.78 -2.51
C MET A 1 -4.34 -2.93 -4.02
N VAL A 2 -5.17 -2.18 -4.76
CA VAL A 2 -5.19 -2.31 -6.24
C VAL A 2 -3.91 -1.71 -6.81
N LYS A 3 -3.22 -2.42 -7.69
CA LYS A 3 -1.99 -1.90 -8.30
C LYS A 3 -2.32 -1.10 -9.55
N LEU A 4 -2.24 0.22 -9.42
CA LEU A 4 -2.42 1.12 -10.55
C LEU A 4 -1.17 1.10 -11.43
N HIS A 5 -1.35 0.87 -12.72
CA HIS A 5 -0.26 0.90 -13.69
C HIS A 5 -0.21 2.26 -14.37
N GLU A 6 -1.33 2.66 -14.96
CA GLU A 6 -1.43 3.88 -15.78
C GLU A 6 -2.83 4.45 -15.72
N ILE A 7 -2.93 5.76 -15.90
CA ILE A 7 -4.18 6.51 -16.07
C ILE A 7 -4.11 7.36 -17.32
N TYR A 8 -5.25 7.43 -18.00
CA TYR A 8 -5.49 8.21 -19.20
C TYR A 8 -6.72 9.08 -19.01
N ILE A 9 -6.67 10.30 -19.55
CA ILE A 9 -7.87 11.11 -19.79
C ILE A 9 -7.88 11.42 -21.28
N ILE A 10 -8.97 11.04 -21.95
CA ILE A 10 -9.09 11.06 -23.40
C ILE A 10 -10.24 11.98 -23.82
N LEU A 11 -10.01 12.83 -24.82
CA LEU A 11 -11.03 13.74 -25.35
C LEU A 11 -12.04 12.96 -26.20
N LYS A 12 -13.32 12.94 -25.82
CA LYS A 12 -14.36 12.16 -26.52
C LYS A 12 -14.50 12.54 -27.98
N LYS A 13 -14.40 13.83 -28.32
CA LYS A 13 -14.56 14.32 -29.70
C LYS A 13 -13.44 13.86 -30.64
N ARG A 14 -12.26 13.51 -30.13
CA ARG A 14 -11.06 13.26 -30.96
C ARG A 14 -10.40 11.91 -30.71
N GLY A 15 -10.66 11.26 -29.58
CA GLY A 15 -9.93 10.05 -29.18
C GLY A 15 -8.46 10.30 -28.82
N LEU A 16 -8.07 11.55 -28.64
CA LEU A 16 -6.69 11.93 -28.32
C LEU A 16 -6.47 11.94 -26.80
N PRO A 17 -5.32 11.44 -26.31
CA PRO A 17 -4.98 11.51 -24.90
C PRO A 17 -4.69 12.96 -24.52
N ALA A 18 -5.53 13.54 -23.66
CA ALA A 18 -5.29 14.86 -23.07
C ALA A 18 -4.30 14.76 -21.91
N PHE A 19 -4.31 13.65 -21.19
CA PHE A 19 -3.44 13.43 -20.05
C PHE A 19 -3.07 11.95 -19.93
N HIS A 20 -1.83 11.70 -19.51
CA HIS A 20 -1.31 10.38 -19.18
C HIS A 20 -0.42 10.47 -17.94
N ALA A 21 -0.61 9.54 -17.01
CA ALA A 21 0.34 9.33 -15.93
C ALA A 21 0.59 7.84 -15.71
N LYS A 22 1.85 7.51 -15.47
CA LYS A 22 2.33 6.17 -15.17
C LYS A 22 2.70 6.08 -13.69
N PHE A 23 2.13 5.08 -13.02
CA PHE A 23 2.41 4.74 -11.62
C PHE A 23 3.25 3.45 -11.51
N GLY A 24 3.08 2.54 -12.48
CA GLY A 24 3.78 1.25 -12.52
C GLY A 24 4.97 1.22 -13.49
N ARG A 25 5.48 0.01 -13.77
CA ARG A 25 6.59 -0.23 -14.73
C ARG A 25 6.14 -0.67 -16.11
N ALA A 26 4.88 -1.08 -16.30
CA ALA A 26 4.35 -1.51 -17.59
C ALA A 26 4.62 -0.44 -18.67
N GLU A 27 5.18 -0.83 -19.81
CA GLU A 27 5.42 0.08 -20.94
C GLU A 27 4.34 -0.14 -21.98
N LEU A 28 3.31 0.69 -21.96
CA LEU A 28 2.34 0.79 -23.04
C LEU A 28 2.46 2.18 -23.68
N HIS A 29 2.48 2.22 -25.02
CA HIS A 29 2.58 3.50 -25.73
C HIS A 29 1.23 4.25 -25.63
N PRO A 30 1.18 5.49 -25.11
CA PRO A 30 -0.07 6.17 -24.81
C PRO A 30 -1.03 6.30 -25.98
N ASP A 31 -0.51 6.63 -27.16
CA ASP A 31 -1.32 6.78 -28.38
C ASP A 31 -1.96 5.47 -28.84
N LEU A 32 -1.28 4.34 -28.64
CA LEU A 32 -1.77 3.02 -29.01
C LEU A 32 -2.90 2.58 -28.09
N VAL A 33 -2.75 2.82 -26.78
CA VAL A 33 -3.80 2.58 -25.78
C VAL A 33 -5.00 3.48 -26.05
N SER A 34 -4.77 4.78 -26.28
CA SER A 34 -5.85 5.74 -26.57
C SER A 34 -6.62 5.37 -27.84
N GLY A 35 -5.91 5.01 -28.92
CA GLY A 35 -6.53 4.58 -30.17
C GLY A 35 -7.36 3.31 -30.01
N LEU A 36 -6.82 2.31 -29.30
CA LEU A 36 -7.54 1.06 -29.01
C LEU A 36 -8.80 1.30 -28.16
N LEU A 37 -8.67 2.06 -27.06
CA LEU A 37 -9.79 2.35 -26.16
C LEU A 37 -10.87 3.18 -26.84
N THR A 38 -10.46 4.14 -27.67
CA THR A 38 -11.37 4.95 -28.48
C THR A 38 -12.14 4.06 -29.46
N ALA A 39 -11.44 3.18 -30.20
CA ALA A 39 -12.07 2.25 -31.13
C ALA A 39 -13.05 1.29 -30.42
N ILE A 40 -12.68 0.75 -29.25
CA ILE A 40 -13.55 -0.10 -28.44
C ILE A 40 -14.77 0.68 -27.93
N SER A 41 -14.60 1.91 -27.46
CA SER A 41 -15.70 2.76 -26.98
C SER A 41 -16.68 3.12 -28.10
N HIS A 42 -16.19 3.49 -29.29
CA HIS A 42 -17.04 3.75 -30.45
C HIS A 42 -17.78 2.49 -30.91
N PHE A 43 -17.07 1.37 -31.02
CA PHE A 43 -17.68 0.08 -31.38
C PHE A 43 -18.76 -0.36 -30.38
N ALA A 44 -18.51 -0.16 -29.09
CA ALA A 44 -19.49 -0.43 -28.04
C ALA A 44 -20.79 0.38 -28.20
N LYS A 45 -20.64 1.68 -28.47
CA LYS A 45 -21.76 2.62 -28.68
C LYS A 45 -22.57 2.25 -29.92
N GLU A 46 -21.91 1.81 -30.99
CA GLU A 46 -22.58 1.35 -32.21
C GLU A 46 -23.38 0.07 -32.00
N LEU A 47 -22.87 -0.88 -31.20
CA LEU A 47 -23.57 -2.14 -30.92
C LEU A 47 -24.75 -1.97 -29.94
N ARG A 48 -24.73 -0.94 -29.10
CA ARG A 48 -25.72 -0.74 -28.04
C ARG A 48 -26.21 0.71 -27.95
N PRO A 49 -26.86 1.24 -29.00
CA PRO A 49 -27.32 2.64 -29.04
C PRO A 49 -28.36 2.98 -27.96
N ASN A 50 -29.03 1.97 -27.36
CA ASN A 50 -30.12 2.12 -26.40
C ASN A 50 -29.77 1.69 -24.96
N GLU A 51 -28.56 1.18 -24.70
CA GLU A 51 -28.11 0.91 -23.32
C GLU A 51 -27.27 2.10 -22.83
N GLN A 52 -27.69 2.75 -21.74
CA GLN A 52 -26.95 3.86 -21.10
C GLN A 52 -25.60 3.45 -20.48
N LYS A 53 -25.23 2.16 -20.54
CA LYS A 53 -23.98 1.66 -19.98
C LYS A 53 -22.97 1.45 -21.10
N ASP A 54 -22.06 2.41 -21.22
CA ASP A 54 -20.83 2.26 -22.00
C ASP A 54 -20.01 1.05 -21.49
N ILE A 55 -19.02 0.60 -22.27
CA ILE A 55 -18.07 -0.42 -21.78
C ILE A 55 -17.24 0.21 -20.66
N ASN A 56 -17.56 -0.16 -19.43
CA ASN A 56 -16.89 0.37 -18.24
C ASN A 56 -15.73 -0.52 -17.77
N THR A 57 -15.60 -1.74 -18.30
CA THR A 57 -14.54 -2.69 -17.93
C THR A 57 -14.09 -3.53 -19.10
N ILE A 58 -12.77 -3.63 -19.30
CA ILE A 58 -12.15 -4.62 -20.20
C ILE A 58 -11.22 -5.48 -19.35
N LYS A 59 -11.48 -6.79 -19.27
CA LYS A 59 -10.67 -7.73 -18.50
C LYS A 59 -9.75 -8.53 -19.41
N ARG A 60 -8.46 -8.61 -19.07
CA ARG A 60 -7.47 -9.54 -19.60
C ARG A 60 -6.91 -10.36 -18.43
N GLU A 61 -6.21 -11.46 -18.74
CA GLU A 61 -5.66 -12.35 -17.70
C GLU A 61 -4.72 -11.61 -16.74
N ASP A 62 -3.91 -10.68 -17.26
CA ASP A 62 -2.86 -10.02 -16.48
C ASP A 62 -3.23 -8.59 -16.01
N PHE A 63 -4.34 -8.01 -16.49
CA PHE A 63 -4.77 -6.66 -16.10
C PHE A 63 -6.24 -6.39 -16.43
N THR A 64 -6.81 -5.39 -15.77
CA THR A 64 -8.14 -4.84 -16.02
C THR A 64 -8.03 -3.37 -16.42
N ILE A 65 -8.74 -2.99 -17.48
CA ILE A 65 -8.96 -1.59 -17.84
C ILE A 65 -10.33 -1.17 -17.31
N MET A 66 -10.34 -0.17 -16.44
CA MET A 66 -11.54 0.47 -15.92
C MET A 66 -11.75 1.78 -16.66
N ILE A 67 -12.95 1.99 -17.20
CA ILE A 67 -13.32 3.18 -17.97
C ILE A 67 -14.47 3.87 -17.23
N GLU A 68 -14.35 5.20 -17.09
CA GLU A 68 -15.39 6.05 -16.53
C GLU A 68 -15.63 7.27 -17.43
N ASP A 69 -16.88 7.66 -17.57
CA ASP A 69 -17.29 8.75 -18.45
C ASP A 69 -17.35 10.10 -17.75
N GLY A 70 -16.81 11.14 -18.41
CA GLY A 70 -17.08 12.55 -18.16
C GLY A 70 -18.05 13.14 -19.18
N ASN A 71 -18.23 14.46 -19.18
CA ASN A 71 -19.07 15.12 -20.17
C ASN A 71 -18.35 15.28 -21.51
N LYS A 72 -17.11 15.78 -21.49
CA LYS A 72 -16.27 16.07 -22.68
C LYS A 72 -15.13 15.06 -22.85
N THR A 73 -14.82 14.32 -21.80
CA THR A 73 -13.72 13.37 -21.70
C THR A 73 -14.20 12.03 -21.17
N PHE A 74 -13.37 11.00 -21.30
CA PHE A 74 -13.49 9.79 -20.51
C PHE A 74 -12.12 9.45 -19.95
N GLY A 75 -12.10 8.84 -18.78
CA GLY A 75 -10.87 8.37 -18.15
C GLY A 75 -10.76 6.86 -18.27
N ALA A 76 -9.52 6.38 -18.35
CA ALA A 76 -9.23 4.96 -18.28
C ALA A 76 -8.08 4.70 -17.31
N ILE A 77 -8.22 3.69 -16.47
CA ILE A 77 -7.17 3.18 -15.58
C ILE A 77 -6.84 1.76 -15.98
N ILE A 78 -5.54 1.48 -16.09
CA ILE A 78 -5.02 0.13 -16.20
C ILE A 78 -4.56 -0.29 -14.80
N ALA A 79 -5.13 -1.37 -14.28
CA ALA A 79 -4.82 -1.94 -12.98
C ALA A 79 -4.74 -3.47 -13.06
N ASP A 80 -4.30 -4.13 -12.00
CA ASP A 80 -4.32 -5.59 -11.89
C ASP A 80 -5.74 -6.16 -11.90
N PHE A 81 -6.68 -5.56 -11.14
CA PHE A 81 -8.08 -5.98 -11.10
C PHE A 81 -9.06 -4.81 -11.01
N ASP A 82 -10.34 -5.09 -11.27
CA ASP A 82 -11.42 -4.10 -11.14
C ASP A 82 -11.62 -3.70 -9.66
N ASN A 83 -11.50 -2.42 -9.36
CA ASN A 83 -11.61 -1.89 -8.01
C ASN A 83 -12.59 -0.70 -7.95
N LYS A 84 -13.57 -0.79 -7.07
CA LYS A 84 -14.63 0.23 -6.92
C LYS A 84 -14.10 1.58 -6.47
N ASP A 85 -13.14 1.59 -5.54
CA ASP A 85 -12.57 2.83 -5.01
C ASP A 85 -11.77 3.56 -6.10
N ALA A 86 -10.96 2.82 -6.86
CA ALA A 86 -10.23 3.35 -8.01
C ALA A 86 -11.17 3.98 -9.05
N ARG A 87 -12.34 3.39 -9.32
CA ARG A 87 -13.36 3.98 -10.20
C ARG A 87 -13.96 5.27 -9.65
N LEU A 88 -14.30 5.29 -8.36
CA LEU A 88 -14.82 6.49 -7.71
C LEU A 88 -13.80 7.63 -7.74
N ILE A 89 -12.51 7.32 -7.53
CA ILE A 89 -11.42 8.29 -7.65
C ILE A 89 -11.27 8.73 -9.11
N LEU A 90 -11.26 7.79 -10.08
CA LEU A 90 -11.19 8.11 -11.51
C LEU A 90 -12.28 9.08 -11.94
N LYS A 91 -13.53 8.80 -11.55
CA LYS A 91 -14.66 9.67 -11.86
C LYS A 91 -14.45 11.08 -11.32
N ARG A 92 -14.01 11.21 -10.08
CA ARG A 92 -13.71 12.49 -9.44
C ARG A 92 -12.55 13.23 -10.12
N VAL A 93 -11.53 12.49 -10.55
CA VAL A 93 -10.38 13.03 -11.29
C VAL A 93 -10.83 13.56 -12.65
N ILE A 94 -11.69 12.84 -13.38
CA ILE A 94 -12.28 13.30 -14.64
C ILE A 94 -13.07 14.60 -14.42
N ASP A 95 -13.95 14.62 -13.41
CA ASP A 95 -14.79 15.79 -13.13
C ASP A 95 -13.93 17.03 -12.79
N LYS A 96 -12.87 16.85 -11.97
CA LYS A 96 -11.89 17.90 -11.66
C LYS A 96 -11.09 18.35 -12.89
N PHE A 97 -10.77 17.42 -13.81
CA PHE A 97 -10.07 17.75 -15.04
C PHE A 97 -10.93 18.62 -15.94
N GLU A 98 -12.19 18.24 -16.14
CA GLU A 98 -13.14 19.00 -16.94
C GLU A 98 -13.41 20.37 -16.33
N GLU A 99 -13.65 20.46 -15.02
CA GLU A 99 -13.85 21.73 -14.33
C GLU A 99 -12.66 22.68 -14.53
N ARG A 100 -11.44 22.17 -14.38
CA ARG A 100 -10.22 22.99 -14.46
C ARG A 100 -9.91 23.46 -15.88
N TYR A 101 -10.20 22.63 -16.88
CA TYR A 101 -9.76 22.86 -18.26
C TYR A 101 -10.92 23.06 -19.24
N ASP A 102 -12.16 23.25 -18.78
CA ASP A 102 -13.38 23.26 -19.60
C ASP A 102 -13.25 24.10 -20.88
N LYS A 103 -12.66 25.29 -20.76
CA LYS A 103 -12.45 26.24 -21.86
C LYS A 103 -11.44 25.76 -22.90
N ASN A 104 -10.45 24.98 -22.48
CA ASN A 104 -9.38 24.45 -23.32
C ASN A 104 -9.78 23.14 -24.02
N LEU A 105 -10.76 22.40 -23.49
CA LEU A 105 -11.15 21.09 -24.04
C LEU A 105 -11.82 21.19 -25.42
N ASP A 106 -12.39 22.33 -25.76
CA ASP A 106 -13.06 22.55 -27.05
C ASP A 106 -12.14 23.12 -28.15
N ASP A 107 -10.95 23.62 -27.80
CA ASP A 107 -10.06 24.30 -28.74
C ASP A 107 -9.16 23.32 -29.53
N PHE A 108 -9.05 23.54 -30.84
CA PHE A 108 -8.41 22.65 -31.82
C PHE A 108 -6.88 22.70 -31.82
N GLY A 109 -6.28 23.72 -31.21
CA GLY A 109 -4.82 23.93 -31.19
C GLY A 109 -4.15 23.81 -29.81
N VAL A 110 -4.86 23.34 -28.78
CA VAL A 110 -4.34 23.37 -27.41
C VAL A 110 -3.16 22.43 -27.26
N ASN A 111 -2.04 23.01 -26.82
CA ASN A 111 -0.84 22.31 -26.41
C ASN A 111 -1.14 21.46 -25.16
N THR A 112 -1.04 20.13 -25.28
CA THR A 112 -1.33 19.18 -24.19
C THR A 112 -0.44 19.37 -22.97
N LEU A 113 0.71 20.05 -23.10
CA LEU A 113 1.59 20.40 -21.98
C LEU A 113 0.89 21.24 -20.89
N ILE A 114 -0.21 21.93 -21.21
CA ILE A 114 -0.98 22.66 -20.17
C ILE A 114 -1.62 21.70 -19.14
N PHE A 115 -1.81 20.44 -19.53
CA PHE A 115 -2.40 19.40 -18.70
C PHE A 115 -1.38 18.70 -17.80
N ASP A 116 -0.07 18.87 -18.02
CA ASP A 116 0.98 18.22 -17.21
C ASP A 116 0.89 18.61 -15.73
N LYS A 117 0.50 19.84 -15.44
CA LYS A 117 0.27 20.33 -14.07
C LYS A 117 -0.88 19.62 -13.34
N PHE A 118 -1.70 18.87 -14.07
CA PHE A 118 -2.76 18.06 -13.49
C PHE A 118 -2.24 16.80 -12.82
N LYS A 119 -0.98 16.39 -13.11
CA LYS A 119 -0.34 15.23 -12.48
C LYS A 119 -0.38 15.28 -10.96
N ASP A 120 -0.14 16.45 -10.37
CA ASP A 120 -0.17 16.64 -8.92
C ASP A 120 -1.55 16.37 -8.33
N VAL A 121 -2.62 16.76 -9.05
CA VAL A 121 -4.00 16.47 -8.66
C VAL A 121 -4.23 14.97 -8.70
N VAL A 122 -3.87 14.32 -9.81
CA VAL A 122 -4.03 12.88 -9.98
C VAL A 122 -3.31 12.10 -8.89
N VAL A 123 -2.01 12.38 -8.68
CA VAL A 123 -1.22 11.69 -7.65
C VAL A 123 -1.84 11.90 -6.25
N LYS A 124 -2.27 13.13 -5.95
CA LYS A 124 -2.91 13.43 -4.68
C LYS A 124 -4.20 12.63 -4.50
N GLU A 125 -5.11 12.63 -5.48
CA GLU A 125 -6.38 11.89 -5.38
C GLU A 125 -6.18 10.38 -5.23
N PHE A 126 -5.16 9.81 -5.88
CA PHE A 126 -4.84 8.39 -5.78
C PHE A 126 -3.95 8.03 -4.59
N GLY A 127 -3.56 8.98 -3.74
CA GLY A 127 -2.54 8.76 -2.72
C GLY A 127 -2.86 7.61 -1.75
N GLU A 128 -4.13 7.39 -1.40
CA GLU A 128 -4.55 6.26 -0.55
C GLU A 128 -4.38 4.88 -1.20
N LEU A 129 -4.37 4.82 -2.54
CA LEU A 129 -4.14 3.59 -3.31
C LEU A 129 -2.68 3.41 -3.71
N LEU A 130 -1.89 4.48 -3.67
CA LEU A 130 -0.48 4.47 -4.08
C LEU A 130 0.48 4.30 -2.90
N ILE A 131 0.08 4.76 -1.71
CA ILE A 131 0.95 4.89 -0.56
C ILE A 131 0.52 3.93 0.54
N ASN A 132 1.43 3.02 0.90
CA ASN A 132 1.25 2.14 2.03
C ASN A 132 1.44 2.94 3.35
N PRO A 133 0.45 2.95 4.27
CA PRO A 133 0.52 3.71 5.53
C PRO A 133 1.68 3.31 6.45
N PHE A 134 2.35 2.21 6.17
CA PHE A 134 3.45 1.69 6.97
C PHE A 134 4.84 2.07 6.44
N TYR A 135 4.89 2.81 5.35
CA TYR A 135 6.15 3.36 4.87
C TYR A 135 6.64 4.49 5.76
N PHE A 136 7.96 4.57 5.87
CA PHE A 136 8.68 5.60 6.62
C PHE A 136 9.13 6.66 5.63
N PRO A 137 8.47 7.84 5.61
CA PRO A 137 8.94 8.94 4.81
C PRO A 137 10.27 9.46 5.36
N MET A 138 11.17 9.82 4.45
CA MET A 138 12.42 10.48 4.74
C MET A 138 12.55 11.71 3.85
N LEU A 139 12.93 12.84 4.43
CA LEU A 139 13.22 14.05 3.66
C LEU A 139 14.46 13.83 2.79
N LEU A 140 14.34 14.24 1.53
CA LEU A 140 15.46 14.31 0.62
C LEU A 140 16.09 15.70 0.70
N GLU A 141 17.42 15.77 0.59
CA GLU A 141 18.09 17.04 0.35
C GLU A 141 17.65 17.57 -1.02
N SER A 142 17.00 18.74 -1.00
CA SER A 142 16.43 19.34 -2.20
C SER A 142 16.54 20.85 -2.10
N ASP A 143 17.03 21.47 -3.17
CA ASP A 143 17.07 22.94 -3.32
C ASP A 143 15.68 23.53 -3.62
N LYS A 144 14.66 22.69 -3.79
CA LYS A 144 13.29 23.14 -4.06
C LYS A 144 12.66 23.68 -2.79
N GLU A 145 11.97 24.82 -2.92
CA GLU A 145 11.12 25.32 -1.86
C GLU A 145 9.94 24.37 -1.63
N LEU A 146 9.70 24.04 -0.36
CA LEU A 146 8.53 23.27 0.04
C LEU A 146 7.25 24.03 -0.32
N PRO A 147 6.15 23.31 -0.61
CA PRO A 147 4.85 23.95 -0.78
C PRO A 147 4.50 24.85 0.40
N GLU A 148 3.94 26.03 0.13
CA GLU A 148 3.63 27.02 1.17
C GLU A 148 2.50 26.59 2.14
N ASP A 149 1.78 25.53 1.79
CA ASP A 149 0.66 25.00 2.56
C ASP A 149 1.04 24.73 4.03
N PRO A 150 0.38 25.41 5.00
CA PRO A 150 0.65 25.22 6.43
C PRO A 150 0.50 23.77 6.91
N PHE A 151 -0.41 23.00 6.30
CA PHE A 151 -0.62 21.60 6.64
C PHE A 151 0.53 20.73 6.14
N ILE A 152 1.02 20.96 4.92
CA ILE A 152 2.21 20.28 4.39
C ILE A 152 3.42 20.55 5.28
N LYS A 153 3.60 21.79 5.76
CA LYS A 153 4.68 22.12 6.71
C LYS A 153 4.58 21.32 8.01
N LYS A 154 3.37 21.14 8.55
CA LYS A 154 3.16 20.28 9.74
C LYS A 154 3.54 18.83 9.48
N ILE A 155 3.15 18.28 8.32
CA ILE A 155 3.52 16.92 7.92
C ILE A 155 5.04 16.80 7.84
N VAL A 156 5.70 17.68 7.08
CA VAL A 156 7.16 17.69 6.88
C VAL A 156 7.92 17.76 8.21
N ASN A 157 7.46 18.57 9.17
CA ASN A 157 8.07 18.65 10.50
C ASN A 157 8.02 17.34 11.30
N LEU A 158 7.13 16.41 10.95
CA LEU A 158 7.02 15.09 11.56
C LEU A 158 7.77 14.00 10.77
N ILE A 159 8.29 14.31 9.58
CA ILE A 159 9.07 13.38 8.76
C ILE A 159 10.49 13.34 9.28
N ASP A 160 10.79 12.35 10.12
CA ASP A 160 12.09 12.14 10.76
C ASP A 160 12.78 10.82 10.34
N GLY A 161 12.15 10.05 9.43
CA GLY A 161 12.59 8.71 9.04
C GLY A 161 12.32 7.60 10.07
N ASN A 162 11.76 7.93 11.23
CA ASN A 162 11.46 7.00 12.32
C ASN A 162 9.98 6.79 12.54
N LYS A 163 9.13 7.73 12.11
CA LYS A 163 7.67 7.57 12.12
C LYS A 163 7.17 7.06 10.78
N ASN A 164 6.27 6.09 10.80
CA ASN A 164 5.53 5.72 9.60
C ASN A 164 4.31 6.65 9.37
N ILE A 165 3.69 6.53 8.20
CA ILE A 165 2.58 7.40 7.79
C ILE A 165 1.37 7.28 8.73
N SER A 166 1.02 6.09 9.20
CA SER A 166 -0.05 5.91 10.20
C SER A 166 0.26 6.62 11.51
N GLU A 167 1.52 6.65 11.96
CA GLU A 167 1.93 7.38 13.16
C GLU A 167 1.90 8.89 12.97
N ILE A 168 2.25 9.37 11.79
CA ILE A 168 2.11 10.79 11.43
C ILE A 168 0.63 11.20 11.45
N ALA A 169 -0.26 10.39 10.87
CA ALA A 169 -1.71 10.61 10.90
C ALA A 169 -2.25 10.69 12.34
N ASN A 170 -1.87 9.73 13.19
CA ASN A 170 -2.24 9.73 14.60
C ASN A 170 -1.69 10.95 15.35
N SER A 171 -0.46 11.38 15.05
CA SER A 171 0.16 12.55 15.71
C SER A 171 -0.52 13.87 15.36
N LEU A 172 -1.12 13.96 14.17
CA LEU A 172 -1.84 15.14 13.70
C LEU A 172 -3.35 15.06 13.95
N GLU A 173 -3.85 13.94 14.46
CA GLU A 173 -5.29 13.65 14.62
C GLU A 173 -6.08 13.77 13.32
N VAL A 174 -5.49 13.27 12.22
CA VAL A 174 -6.06 13.31 10.87
C VAL A 174 -6.21 11.90 10.33
N SER A 175 -7.09 11.72 9.34
CA SER A 175 -7.28 10.43 8.70
C SER A 175 -6.02 9.97 7.94
N ILE A 176 -5.82 8.65 7.85
CA ILE A 176 -4.67 8.07 7.13
C ILE A 176 -4.74 8.44 5.65
N GLU A 177 -5.95 8.45 5.08
CA GLU A 177 -6.21 8.80 3.69
C GLU A 177 -5.66 10.20 3.39
N GLU A 178 -5.99 11.20 4.22
CA GLU A 178 -5.53 12.57 4.03
C GLU A 178 -4.00 12.69 4.11
N ILE A 179 -3.34 11.96 5.01
CA ILE A 179 -1.87 11.94 5.06
C ILE A 179 -1.30 11.25 3.82
N CYS A 180 -1.84 10.09 3.41
CA CYS A 180 -1.39 9.38 2.20
C CYS A 180 -1.48 10.25 0.95
N GLN A 181 -2.54 11.04 0.79
CA GLN A 181 -2.71 12.00 -0.31
C GLN A 181 -1.57 13.03 -0.36
N ASN A 182 -1.22 13.62 0.79
CA ASN A 182 -0.17 14.64 0.87
C ASN A 182 1.24 14.03 0.75
N ILE A 183 1.45 12.83 1.31
CA ILE A 183 2.70 12.07 1.17
C ILE A 183 2.93 11.66 -0.28
N ALA A 184 1.90 11.20 -1.00
CA ALA A 184 2.00 10.88 -2.44
C ALA A 184 2.46 12.10 -3.25
N LEU A 185 1.91 13.28 -2.96
CA LEU A 185 2.31 14.52 -3.60
C LEU A 185 3.79 14.85 -3.33
N LEU A 186 4.21 14.83 -2.06
CA LEU A 186 5.60 15.09 -1.66
C LEU A 186 6.59 14.10 -2.30
N GLU A 187 6.23 12.82 -2.37
CA GLU A 187 7.06 11.77 -2.98
C GLU A 187 7.19 12.00 -4.50
N SER A 188 6.08 12.27 -5.19
CA SER A 188 6.09 12.53 -6.63
C SER A 188 6.89 13.77 -7.04
N GLN A 189 6.96 14.76 -6.15
CA GLN A 189 7.73 16.00 -6.34
C GLN A 189 9.20 15.85 -5.90
N LYS A 190 9.57 14.68 -5.35
CA LYS A 190 10.89 14.31 -4.83
C LYS A 190 11.33 15.15 -3.62
N PHE A 191 10.39 15.55 -2.77
CA PHE A 191 10.72 16.11 -1.45
C PHE A 191 11.05 15.04 -0.42
N ILE A 192 10.50 13.84 -0.62
CA ILE A 192 10.70 12.71 0.27
C ILE A 192 10.98 11.43 -0.52
N GLU A 193 11.60 10.47 0.14
CA GLU A 193 11.64 9.07 -0.26
C GLU A 193 10.88 8.23 0.76
N LEU A 194 10.22 7.18 0.29
CA LEU A 194 9.52 6.23 1.16
C LEU A 194 10.38 4.98 1.36
N LYS A 195 10.67 4.67 2.62
CA LYS A 195 11.42 3.47 2.99
C LYS A 195 10.54 2.47 3.72
N ILE A 196 10.89 1.20 3.52
CA ILE A 196 10.40 0.09 4.32
C ILE A 196 11.48 -0.20 5.36
N LYS A 197 11.15 -0.02 6.63
CA LYS A 197 11.98 -0.49 7.74
C LYS A 197 11.49 -1.89 8.11
N ILE A 198 12.40 -2.85 8.06
CA ILE A 198 12.14 -4.26 8.41
C ILE A 198 13.03 -4.57 9.62
N GLU A 199 12.43 -5.09 10.67
CA GLU A 199 13.09 -5.49 11.91
C GLU A 199 13.09 -7.02 12.03
N GLU A 200 14.03 -7.58 12.78
CA GLU A 200 14.10 -9.04 13.03
C GLU A 200 12.84 -9.58 13.72
N SER A 201 12.14 -8.74 14.50
CA SER A 201 10.90 -9.10 15.19
C SER A 201 9.64 -8.99 14.33
N ASP A 202 9.76 -8.54 13.07
CA ASP A 202 8.59 -8.38 12.20
C ASP A 202 8.08 -9.74 11.72
N ILE A 203 6.76 -9.82 11.53
CA ILE A 203 6.04 -11.03 11.17
C ILE A 203 5.33 -10.80 9.84
N PHE A 204 5.44 -11.78 8.95
CA PHE A 204 4.87 -11.72 7.61
C PHE A 204 4.04 -12.96 7.35
N SER A 205 3.02 -12.81 6.52
CA SER A 205 2.24 -13.93 5.99
C SER A 205 2.03 -13.77 4.49
N PRO A 206 1.75 -14.87 3.76
CA PRO A 206 1.51 -14.82 2.34
C PRO A 206 0.15 -14.14 2.10
N THR A 207 0.07 -13.35 1.05
CA THR A 207 -1.19 -12.78 0.56
C THR A 207 -1.92 -13.82 -0.30
N GLU A 208 -3.13 -13.50 -0.75
CA GLU A 208 -3.83 -14.32 -1.74
C GLU A 208 -3.02 -14.47 -3.03
N LYS A 209 -2.25 -13.45 -3.41
CA LYS A 209 -1.41 -13.45 -4.60
C LYS A 209 -0.23 -14.42 -4.50
N ALA A 210 0.25 -14.73 -3.28
CA ALA A 210 1.30 -15.73 -3.10
C ALA A 210 0.85 -17.16 -3.48
N ILE A 211 -0.45 -17.43 -3.59
CA ILE A 211 -0.95 -18.75 -4.01
C ILE A 211 -0.31 -19.17 -5.35
N GLU A 212 -0.18 -18.24 -6.29
CA GLU A 212 0.45 -18.50 -7.59
C GLU A 212 1.93 -18.82 -7.44
N ALA A 213 2.64 -18.13 -6.54
CA ALA A 213 4.07 -18.31 -6.33
C ALA A 213 4.42 -19.67 -5.69
N PHE A 214 3.47 -20.38 -5.09
CA PHE A 214 3.68 -21.74 -4.58
C PHE A 214 3.67 -22.82 -5.67
N SER A 215 3.10 -22.54 -6.86
CA SER A 215 3.11 -23.49 -7.97
C SER A 215 4.31 -23.29 -8.88
N ARG A 216 5.07 -24.36 -9.13
CA ARG A 216 6.31 -24.35 -9.94
C ARG A 216 6.14 -23.87 -11.38
N GLU A 217 4.92 -23.96 -11.90
CA GLU A 217 4.61 -23.64 -13.29
C GLU A 217 4.32 -22.14 -13.52
N THR A 218 4.26 -21.32 -12.45
CA THR A 218 3.91 -19.91 -12.58
C THR A 218 5.14 -19.03 -12.83
N LYS A 219 4.90 -17.92 -13.53
CA LYS A 219 5.92 -16.87 -13.74
C LYS A 219 6.47 -16.33 -12.41
N SER A 220 5.60 -16.18 -11.40
CA SER A 220 5.97 -15.69 -10.07
C SER A 220 6.97 -16.63 -9.38
N HIS A 221 6.72 -17.93 -9.41
CA HIS A 221 7.63 -18.94 -8.85
C HIS A 221 8.98 -18.95 -9.56
N GLN A 222 8.96 -19.02 -10.90
CA GLN A 222 10.18 -19.03 -11.72
C GLN A 222 11.05 -17.80 -11.46
N LYS A 223 10.42 -16.62 -11.33
CA LYS A 223 11.13 -15.36 -11.06
C LYS A 223 11.74 -15.31 -9.66
N ILE A 224 11.11 -15.90 -8.65
CA ILE A 224 11.72 -16.01 -7.31
C ILE A 224 12.96 -16.92 -7.37
N ILE A 225 12.86 -18.06 -8.04
CA ILE A 225 14.00 -18.97 -8.23
C ILE A 225 15.13 -18.29 -9.00
N GLU A 226 14.82 -17.56 -10.08
CA GLU A 226 15.82 -16.83 -10.86
C GLU A 226 16.61 -15.82 -10.02
N LEU A 227 15.94 -15.13 -9.10
CA LEU A 227 16.54 -14.06 -8.29
C LEU A 227 17.22 -14.56 -7.01
N PHE A 228 16.66 -15.59 -6.37
CA PHE A 228 17.03 -16.00 -5.01
C PHE A 228 17.24 -17.51 -4.85
N GLY A 229 17.09 -18.29 -5.92
CA GLY A 229 17.12 -19.75 -5.87
C GLY A 229 15.98 -20.34 -5.04
N ASP A 230 16.16 -21.59 -4.62
CA ASP A 230 15.20 -22.30 -3.75
C ASP A 230 15.01 -21.59 -2.41
N THR A 231 16.04 -20.91 -1.92
CA THR A 231 16.01 -20.13 -0.68
C THR A 231 14.90 -19.07 -0.66
N GLY A 232 14.60 -18.44 -1.81
CA GLY A 232 13.50 -17.48 -1.90
C GLY A 232 12.12 -18.13 -1.72
N ILE A 233 11.96 -19.36 -2.23
CA ILE A 233 10.73 -20.15 -2.10
C ILE A 233 10.60 -20.68 -0.68
N ASP A 234 11.67 -21.23 -0.10
CA ASP A 234 11.70 -21.71 1.29
C ASP A 234 11.34 -20.60 2.26
N MET A 235 11.87 -19.38 2.03
CA MET A 235 11.50 -18.20 2.80
C MET A 235 10.00 -17.92 2.68
N LEU A 236 9.43 -17.93 1.48
CA LEU A 236 8.00 -17.69 1.27
C LEU A 236 7.12 -18.73 2.01
N TYR A 237 7.53 -19.99 2.04
CA TYR A 237 6.86 -21.04 2.83
C TYR A 237 6.99 -20.85 4.34
N ALA A 238 8.12 -20.32 4.80
CA ALA A 238 8.37 -20.11 6.23
C ALA A 238 7.57 -18.95 6.83
N LEU A 239 7.18 -17.96 6.02
CA LEU A 239 6.39 -16.80 6.44
C LEU A 239 4.94 -17.21 6.71
N ASP A 240 4.65 -17.65 7.92
CA ASP A 240 3.37 -18.27 8.31
C ASP A 240 2.40 -17.33 9.06
N GLY A 241 2.79 -16.07 9.26
CA GLY A 241 2.04 -15.09 10.06
C GLY A 241 2.21 -15.21 11.56
N LYS A 242 3.11 -16.07 12.05
CA LYS A 242 3.32 -16.35 13.48
C LYS A 242 4.75 -16.16 13.93
N ARG A 243 5.69 -16.73 13.16
CA ARG A 243 7.12 -16.64 13.43
C ARG A 243 7.64 -15.29 12.94
N ASP A 244 8.56 -14.72 13.71
CA ASP A 244 9.26 -13.51 13.29
C ASP A 244 10.46 -13.85 12.39
N LEU A 245 10.99 -12.83 11.72
CA LEU A 245 12.12 -13.02 10.82
C LEU A 245 13.36 -13.58 11.53
N LYS A 246 13.56 -13.28 12.81
CA LYS A 246 14.69 -13.81 13.59
C LYS A 246 14.66 -15.32 13.66
N ASP A 247 13.51 -15.89 13.99
CA ASP A 247 13.33 -17.34 14.08
C ASP A 247 13.46 -18.01 12.72
N ILE A 248 12.84 -17.42 11.68
CA ILE A 248 12.92 -17.93 10.30
C ILE A 248 14.37 -17.89 9.76
N THR A 249 15.10 -16.80 10.03
CA THR A 249 16.49 -16.62 9.59
C THR A 249 17.39 -17.71 10.19
N LYS A 250 17.19 -18.04 11.47
CA LYS A 250 17.94 -19.10 12.16
C LYS A 250 17.62 -20.48 11.61
N GLU A 251 16.35 -20.75 11.36
CA GLU A 251 15.88 -22.04 10.84
C GLU A 251 16.45 -22.32 9.45
N LEU A 252 16.37 -21.35 8.56
CA LEU A 252 16.83 -21.48 7.18
C LEU A 252 18.35 -21.27 7.02
N GLN A 253 19.05 -20.85 8.08
CA GLN A 253 20.49 -20.58 8.09
C GLN A 253 20.93 -19.55 7.02
N ILE A 254 20.09 -18.55 6.76
CA ILE A 254 20.33 -17.50 5.76
C ILE A 254 20.92 -16.27 6.46
N SER A 255 21.71 -15.47 5.75
CA SER A 255 22.14 -14.17 6.27
C SER A 255 20.95 -13.20 6.38
N TYR A 256 20.92 -12.37 7.43
CA TYR A 256 19.86 -11.38 7.58
C TYR A 256 19.82 -10.39 6.40
N THR A 257 20.97 -10.09 5.79
CA THR A 257 21.05 -9.23 4.60
C THR A 257 20.30 -9.82 3.41
N ASP A 258 20.37 -11.14 3.19
CA ASP A 258 19.66 -11.79 2.10
C ASP A 258 18.17 -11.95 2.41
N VAL A 259 17.82 -12.21 3.67
CA VAL A 259 16.43 -12.15 4.16
C VAL A 259 15.80 -10.80 3.82
N LEU A 260 16.49 -9.69 4.10
CA LEU A 260 16.00 -8.35 3.77
C LEU A 260 15.78 -8.15 2.26
N LYS A 261 16.65 -8.69 1.39
CA LYS A 261 16.47 -8.60 -0.07
C LYS A 261 15.24 -9.37 -0.52
N ILE A 262 15.07 -10.60 -0.01
CA ILE A 262 13.93 -11.47 -0.33
C ILE A 262 12.63 -10.82 0.15
N ILE A 263 12.55 -10.40 1.43
CA ILE A 263 11.35 -9.76 1.99
C ILE A 263 10.99 -8.48 1.24
N LYS A 264 11.95 -7.62 0.91
CA LYS A 264 11.69 -6.41 0.11
C LYS A 264 11.14 -6.74 -1.27
N TYR A 265 11.65 -7.78 -1.92
CA TYR A 265 11.10 -8.25 -3.19
C TYR A 265 9.68 -8.76 -3.02
N LEU A 266 9.44 -9.68 -2.07
CA LEU A 266 8.12 -10.28 -1.84
C LEU A 266 7.06 -9.24 -1.46
N LEU A 267 7.41 -8.24 -0.63
CA LEU A 267 6.54 -7.10 -0.31
C LEU A 267 6.22 -6.28 -1.56
N ARG A 268 7.24 -5.95 -2.37
CA ARG A 268 7.06 -5.14 -3.58
C ARG A 268 6.20 -5.83 -4.64
N GLU A 269 6.30 -7.16 -4.73
CA GLU A 269 5.45 -7.96 -5.61
C GLU A 269 4.10 -8.31 -4.97
N GLU A 270 3.87 -7.87 -3.72
CA GLU A 270 2.66 -8.08 -2.91
C GLU A 270 2.35 -9.56 -2.64
N LEU A 271 3.39 -10.40 -2.60
CA LEU A 271 3.27 -11.82 -2.28
C LEU A 271 3.15 -12.04 -0.76
N ILE A 272 3.63 -11.10 0.04
CA ILE A 272 3.53 -11.15 1.50
C ILE A 272 2.99 -9.82 2.04
N GLY A 273 2.35 -9.87 3.21
CA GLY A 273 1.87 -8.72 3.94
C GLY A 273 2.35 -8.76 5.40
N TRP A 274 2.38 -7.59 6.04
CA TRP A 274 2.69 -7.49 7.47
C TRP A 274 1.57 -8.09 8.32
N VAL A 275 1.97 -8.71 9.42
CA VAL A 275 1.06 -9.22 10.42
C VAL A 275 1.39 -8.57 11.76
N GLU A 276 0.41 -7.89 12.33
CA GLU A 276 0.47 -7.46 13.72
C GLU A 276 -0.23 -8.49 14.62
N LEU A 277 0.40 -8.74 15.76
CA LEU A 277 -0.13 -9.64 16.79
C LEU A 277 -0.83 -8.83 17.87
N PHE A 278 -2.08 -9.18 18.15
CA PHE A 278 -2.91 -8.57 19.18
C PHE A 278 -3.12 -9.59 20.30
N PRO A 279 -2.38 -9.48 21.43
CA PRO A 279 -2.52 -10.41 22.53
C PRO A 279 -3.85 -10.20 23.28
N VAL A 280 -4.49 -11.32 23.61
CA VAL A 280 -5.68 -11.41 24.46
C VAL A 280 -5.37 -12.34 25.63
N MET A 281 -5.24 -11.77 26.83
CA MET A 281 -5.15 -12.56 28.05
C MET A 281 -6.52 -13.13 28.41
N ARG A 282 -6.57 -14.42 28.70
CA ARG A 282 -7.75 -15.07 29.25
C ARG A 282 -7.99 -14.62 30.69
N PRO A 283 -9.25 -14.60 31.15
CA PRO A 283 -9.56 -14.30 32.54
C PRO A 283 -9.09 -15.45 33.44
N VAL A 284 -7.87 -15.34 33.95
CA VAL A 284 -7.25 -16.26 34.92
C VAL A 284 -7.05 -15.50 36.24
N PRO A 285 -7.26 -16.13 37.41
CA PRO A 285 -6.93 -15.52 38.70
C PRO A 285 -5.49 -14.99 38.72
N PHE A 286 -5.30 -13.78 39.25
CA PHE A 286 -4.02 -13.08 39.18
C PHE A 286 -2.92 -13.84 39.91
N GLU A 287 -3.28 -14.48 41.02
CA GLU A 287 -2.40 -15.26 41.87
C GLU A 287 -1.72 -16.39 41.09
N LYS A 288 -2.49 -17.09 40.23
CA LYS A 288 -1.96 -18.17 39.37
C LYS A 288 -1.02 -17.66 38.28
N LEU A 289 -1.22 -16.44 37.81
CA LEU A 289 -0.32 -15.84 36.82
C LEU A 289 0.96 -15.31 37.49
N MET A 290 0.87 -14.80 38.73
CA MET A 290 2.04 -14.37 39.50
C MET A 290 3.00 -15.52 39.82
N GLU A 291 2.50 -16.73 40.02
CA GLU A 291 3.33 -17.93 40.21
C GLU A 291 4.26 -18.22 39.01
N LEU A 292 3.94 -17.69 37.83
CA LEU A 292 4.73 -17.83 36.61
C LEU A 292 5.74 -16.70 36.41
N THR A 293 5.76 -15.69 37.28
CA THR A 293 6.70 -14.56 37.21
C THR A 293 7.85 -14.72 38.20
N ALA A 294 9.05 -14.34 37.78
CA ALA A 294 10.28 -14.53 38.54
C ALA A 294 10.56 -13.43 39.57
N ASN A 295 10.07 -12.20 39.35
CA ASN A 295 10.39 -11.06 40.19
C ASN A 295 9.27 -9.99 40.23
N LYS A 296 9.44 -8.98 41.10
CA LYS A 296 8.45 -7.89 41.28
C LYS A 296 8.25 -7.04 40.03
N GLU A 297 9.26 -6.91 39.17
CA GLU A 297 9.16 -6.14 37.93
C GLU A 297 8.28 -6.85 36.91
N GLU A 298 8.43 -8.17 36.76
CA GLU A 298 7.56 -9.01 35.95
C GLU A 298 6.12 -9.05 36.47
N GLN A 299 5.92 -9.04 37.79
CA GLN A 299 4.59 -8.92 38.39
C GLN A 299 3.92 -7.58 38.06
N ALA A 300 4.68 -6.48 38.10
CA ALA A 300 4.19 -5.16 37.71
C ALA A 300 3.84 -5.12 36.20
N LEU A 301 4.71 -5.69 35.36
CA LEU A 301 4.48 -5.79 33.92
C LEU A 301 3.23 -6.62 33.60
N LEU A 302 3.06 -7.77 34.27
CA LEU A 302 1.87 -8.61 34.15
C LEU A 302 0.59 -7.84 34.52
N PHE A 303 0.61 -7.08 35.61
CA PHE A 303 -0.52 -6.26 36.02
C PHE A 303 -0.91 -5.24 34.94
N THR A 304 0.07 -4.56 34.35
CA THR A 304 -0.16 -3.61 33.27
C THR A 304 -0.67 -4.29 32.00
N LEU A 305 0.00 -5.36 31.55
CA LEU A 305 -0.36 -6.09 30.34
C LEU A 305 -1.74 -6.74 30.45
N ARG A 306 -2.17 -7.18 31.63
CA ARG A 306 -3.53 -7.73 31.82
C ARG A 306 -4.64 -6.76 31.42
N ASN A 307 -4.42 -5.46 31.61
CA ASN A 307 -5.39 -4.43 31.25
C ASN A 307 -5.25 -3.98 29.79
N LEU A 308 -4.13 -4.27 29.13
CA LEU A 308 -3.84 -3.82 27.76
C LEU A 308 -3.95 -4.95 26.72
N CYS A 309 -3.82 -6.21 27.14
CA CYS A 309 -3.90 -7.39 26.30
C CYS A 309 -5.35 -7.91 26.26
N ASP A 310 -6.26 -7.09 25.75
CA ASP A 310 -7.65 -7.44 25.46
C ASP A 310 -7.91 -7.63 23.95
N GLY A 311 -6.85 -7.50 23.13
CA GLY A 311 -6.91 -7.56 21.67
C GLY A 311 -7.15 -6.21 21.00
N SER A 312 -7.24 -5.11 21.75
CA SER A 312 -7.35 -3.75 21.20
C SER A 312 -6.01 -3.18 20.73
N TYR A 313 -4.90 -3.56 21.38
CA TYR A 313 -3.56 -3.06 21.06
C TYR A 313 -2.70 -4.12 20.37
N ALA A 314 -2.07 -3.70 19.26
CA ALA A 314 -1.02 -4.47 18.61
C ALA A 314 0.25 -4.52 19.47
N LEU A 315 1.08 -5.55 19.28
CA LEU A 315 2.35 -5.70 19.97
C LEU A 315 3.28 -4.50 19.76
N SER A 316 3.29 -3.91 18.56
CA SER A 316 4.04 -2.67 18.29
C SER A 316 3.54 -1.47 19.10
N THR A 317 2.24 -1.38 19.37
CA THR A 317 1.66 -0.33 20.21
C THR A 317 1.97 -0.56 21.69
N LEU A 318 1.92 -1.81 22.15
CA LEU A 318 2.32 -2.18 23.51
C LEU A 318 3.80 -1.89 23.76
N SER A 319 4.66 -2.22 22.79
CA SER A 319 6.10 -1.94 22.82
C SER A 319 6.39 -0.46 23.08
N ARG A 320 5.71 0.44 22.36
CA ARG A 320 5.83 1.89 22.55
C ARG A 320 5.25 2.36 23.87
N LYS A 321 4.04 1.91 24.25
CA LYS A 321 3.37 2.31 25.51
C LYS A 321 4.17 1.92 26.75
N LEU A 322 4.83 0.77 26.70
CA LEU A 322 5.60 0.23 27.82
C LEU A 322 7.08 0.57 27.75
N ASN A 323 7.54 1.16 26.64
CA ASN A 323 8.95 1.39 26.34
C ASN A 323 9.79 0.10 26.47
N LEU A 324 9.25 -1.01 25.94
CA LEU A 324 9.87 -2.33 25.96
C LEU A 324 9.96 -2.88 24.53
N PRO A 325 11.02 -3.62 24.16
CA PRO A 325 11.10 -4.25 22.83
C PRO A 325 9.93 -5.20 22.56
N LYS A 326 9.40 -5.23 21.32
CA LYS A 326 8.32 -6.15 20.90
C LYS A 326 8.64 -7.61 21.26
N GLU A 327 9.87 -8.04 20.97
CA GLU A 327 10.37 -9.39 21.27
C GLU A 327 10.31 -9.71 22.77
N GLY A 328 10.66 -8.73 23.62
CA GLY A 328 10.60 -8.88 25.08
C GLY A 328 9.17 -9.08 25.57
N ILE A 329 8.23 -8.27 25.08
CA ILE A 329 6.81 -8.40 25.44
C ILE A 329 6.24 -9.73 24.94
N LYS A 330 6.55 -10.13 23.70
CA LYS A 330 6.10 -11.41 23.11
C LYS A 330 6.58 -12.60 23.95
N LYS A 331 7.89 -12.68 24.22
CA LYS A 331 8.49 -13.74 25.04
C LYS A 331 7.89 -13.81 26.43
N PHE A 332 7.67 -12.65 27.06
CA PHE A 332 7.01 -12.59 28.37
C PHE A 332 5.59 -13.16 28.29
N LEU A 333 4.80 -12.75 27.30
CA LEU A 333 3.43 -13.22 27.12
C LEU A 333 3.35 -14.72 26.77
N GLU A 334 4.32 -15.27 26.05
CA GLU A 334 4.40 -16.68 25.69
C GLU A 334 4.60 -17.60 26.91
N GLN A 335 5.19 -17.11 28.00
CA GLN A 335 5.36 -17.88 29.25
C GLN A 335 4.01 -18.28 29.87
N PHE A 336 2.95 -17.53 29.59
CA PHE A 336 1.61 -17.82 30.08
C PHE A 336 0.86 -18.86 29.22
N GLY A 337 1.47 -19.33 28.12
CA GLY A 337 0.99 -20.43 27.29
C GLY A 337 -0.47 -20.26 26.85
N ILE A 338 -1.31 -21.23 27.20
CA ILE A 338 -2.73 -21.26 26.84
C ILE A 338 -3.55 -20.07 27.37
N ASN A 339 -3.01 -19.30 28.31
CA ASN A 339 -3.66 -18.15 28.90
C ASN A 339 -3.52 -16.87 28.06
N VAL A 340 -2.68 -16.88 27.03
CA VAL A 340 -2.58 -15.80 26.04
C VAL A 340 -3.03 -16.35 24.69
N ARG A 341 -3.99 -15.67 24.07
CA ARG A 341 -4.40 -15.91 22.68
C ARG A 341 -3.90 -14.77 21.82
N TRP A 342 -3.27 -15.08 20.69
CA TRP A 342 -2.86 -14.10 19.71
C TRP A 342 -3.94 -13.96 18.63
N ILE A 343 -4.37 -12.73 18.37
CA ILE A 343 -5.18 -12.41 17.18
C ILE A 343 -4.23 -11.82 16.15
N GLU A 344 -4.12 -12.48 15.00
CA GLU A 344 -3.36 -12.02 13.85
C GLU A 344 -4.22 -11.07 13.03
N LYS A 345 -3.71 -9.88 12.69
CA LYS A 345 -4.33 -9.01 11.70
C LYS A 345 -3.33 -8.71 10.60
N LYS A 346 -3.69 -9.10 9.38
CA LYS A 346 -2.98 -8.67 8.17
C LYS A 346 -3.23 -7.18 7.96
N ILE A 347 -2.21 -6.48 7.52
CA ILE A 347 -2.23 -5.04 7.34
C ILE A 347 -2.05 -4.66 5.89
#